data_AF-A0A5B9HUI1-F1
#
_entry.id   AF-A0A5B9HUI1-F1
#
_cell.length_a   1.000
_cell.length_b   1.000
_cell.length_c   1.000
_cell.angle_alpha   90.00
_cell.angle_beta   90.00
_cell.angle_gamma   90.00
#
_symmetry.space_group_name_H-M   'P 1'
#
loop_
_entity.id
_entity.type
_entity.pdbx_description
1 polymer ?
#
loop_
_entity_poly.entity_id
_entity_poly.type
_entity_poly.pdbx_seq_one_letter_code
_entity_poly.pdbx_strand_id
1 'polypeptide(L)'
;MIKDVYQINLDTDILVALRDKVNEQQHITINKIYGNHRAWDKICAIMDRLDDTVGYLNELKLNTGKYQRSAFDFFEFINNASVVVDCILDLAKIFQVPDEKITNSTMIFNQPGQDGMGTDKRYFEYLRSLCSVHPVGTDRHKRYQDSAFECSPYVMWSNRGMGFNNDSELTAIVYTSEDGAFNKRVNIYIHKIFEYIENRLEFVKEIIHAIDQYQKDVISNFKKSPIKKEYEFDNYIEYLKNLDLELKNRYGSEAYHPFNYIINLFELKVSNPENQNKMSLYQNALKYAIGFEHNRLQNMSYEGFENNGLLSTPKNTEPTLYFELYSPYSRSEKQRKYSYNLEKVSYLNSDEIEGDGDRDWAYQKLKEALPFLENYVSFQRANGDFEHYALVQLALYLECLENTCVINKNIPNDLKYRSRLLLVDEISELHSDK
;
A
#
# COMPACT_ATOMS: atom_id res chain seq x y z
N MET A 1 -51.87 -6.21 -3.28
CA MET A 1 -51.07 -6.48 -2.06
C MET A 1 -49.71 -5.88 -2.30
N ILE A 2 -49.30 -4.86 -1.54
CA ILE A 2 -47.96 -4.28 -1.65
C ILE A 2 -47.01 -5.30 -1.02
N LYS A 3 -46.07 -5.83 -1.80
CA LYS A 3 -44.98 -6.65 -1.30
C LYS A 3 -43.85 -5.70 -0.96
N ASP A 4 -43.42 -5.71 0.29
CA ASP A 4 -42.25 -4.95 0.72
C ASP A 4 -41.01 -5.61 0.11
N VAL A 5 -40.26 -4.83 -0.67
CA VAL A 5 -38.97 -5.22 -1.26
C VAL A 5 -37.89 -4.81 -0.28
N TYR A 6 -36.98 -5.73 0.05
CA TYR A 6 -35.89 -5.47 1.00
C TYR A 6 -34.56 -5.37 0.26
N GLN A 7 -33.70 -4.47 0.72
CA GLN A 7 -32.37 -4.26 0.16
C GLN A 7 -31.48 -3.74 1.29
N ILE A 8 -30.27 -4.28 1.41
CA ILE A 8 -29.27 -3.81 2.38
C ILE A 8 -28.51 -2.62 1.78
N ASN A 9 -27.98 -1.74 2.62
CA ASN A 9 -27.10 -0.66 2.20
C ASN A 9 -25.85 -0.63 3.10
N LEU A 10 -24.86 -1.43 2.71
CA LEU A 10 -23.57 -1.56 3.37
C LEU A 10 -22.64 -0.39 2.98
N ASP A 11 -21.93 0.16 3.96
CA ASP A 11 -20.98 1.25 3.77
C ASP A 11 -19.70 0.77 3.04
N THR A 12 -19.59 1.13 1.77
CA THR A 12 -18.43 0.78 0.93
C THR A 12 -17.19 1.62 1.24
N ASP A 13 -17.32 2.78 1.87
CA ASP A 13 -16.19 3.66 2.17
C ASP A 13 -15.24 3.02 3.19
N ILE A 14 -15.77 2.15 4.05
CA ILE A 14 -14.96 1.34 4.99
C ILE A 14 -14.00 0.42 4.24
N LEU A 15 -14.41 -0.13 3.10
CA LEU A 15 -13.55 -1.02 2.29
C LEU A 15 -12.47 -0.23 1.54
N VAL A 16 -12.80 0.97 1.06
CA VAL A 16 -11.82 1.90 0.51
C VAL A 16 -10.77 2.25 1.57
N ALA A 17 -11.21 2.62 2.78
CA ALA A 17 -10.32 2.92 3.90
C ALA A 17 -9.43 1.72 4.30
N LEU A 18 -9.97 0.50 4.21
CA LEU A 18 -9.18 -0.72 4.43
C LEU A 18 -8.08 -0.86 3.38
N ARG A 19 -8.42 -0.73 2.11
CA ARG A 19 -7.48 -0.84 0.98
C ARG A 19 -6.40 0.23 1.06
N ASP A 20 -6.77 1.47 1.34
CA ASP A 20 -5.82 2.57 1.53
C ASP A 20 -4.86 2.27 2.68
N LYS A 21 -5.35 1.80 3.83
CA LYS A 21 -4.50 1.49 4.98
C LYS A 21 -3.57 0.30 4.74
N VAL A 22 -4.03 -0.74 4.06
CA VAL A 22 -3.18 -1.89 3.68
C VAL A 22 -2.01 -1.44 2.79
N ASN A 23 -2.28 -0.52 1.86
CA ASN A 23 -1.31 -0.05 0.87
C ASN A 23 -0.44 1.12 1.34
N GLU A 24 -0.84 1.86 2.38
CA GLU A 24 -0.10 3.02 2.92
C GLU A 24 1.37 2.68 3.21
N GLN A 25 1.63 1.50 3.77
CA GLN A 25 2.97 0.93 3.97
C GLN A 25 3.05 -0.46 3.34
N GLN A 26 2.73 -0.56 2.04
CA GLN A 26 2.63 -1.84 1.33
C GLN A 26 3.89 -2.73 1.48
N HIS A 27 5.09 -2.13 1.41
CA HIS A 27 6.36 -2.84 1.59
C HIS A 27 6.51 -3.50 2.98
N ILE A 28 5.76 -3.02 3.99
CA ILE A 28 5.64 -3.67 5.30
C ILE A 28 4.55 -4.74 5.26
N THR A 29 3.35 -4.38 4.80
CA THR A 29 2.19 -5.28 4.82
C THR A 29 2.41 -6.56 3.99
N ILE A 30 3.11 -6.47 2.86
CA ILE A 30 3.46 -7.63 2.00
C ILE A 30 4.29 -8.69 2.74
N ASN A 31 5.03 -8.27 3.76
CA ASN A 31 5.89 -9.13 4.56
C ASN A 31 5.16 -9.71 5.79
N LYS A 32 3.87 -9.43 5.99
CA LYS A 32 3.06 -10.01 7.06
C LYS A 32 3.01 -11.53 6.90
N ILE A 33 3.44 -12.26 7.93
CA ILE A 33 3.40 -13.73 7.97
C ILE A 33 2.11 -14.19 8.67
N TYR A 34 1.47 -15.21 8.09
CA TYR A 34 0.33 -15.92 8.69
C TYR A 34 0.50 -17.42 8.48
N GLY A 35 0.64 -18.16 9.59
CA GLY A 35 1.09 -19.55 9.54
C GLY A 35 2.52 -19.67 9.03
N ASN A 36 2.73 -20.45 7.97
CA ASN A 36 4.06 -20.72 7.39
C ASN A 36 4.36 -19.90 6.12
N HIS A 37 3.48 -18.96 5.75
CA HIS A 37 3.55 -18.26 4.47
C HIS A 37 3.27 -16.77 4.64
N ARG A 38 3.65 -15.98 3.62
CA ARG A 38 3.24 -14.57 3.53
C ARG A 38 1.72 -14.50 3.35
N ALA A 39 1.10 -13.56 4.05
CA ALA A 39 -0.34 -13.38 4.04
C ALA A 39 -0.83 -12.53 2.86
N TRP A 40 0.08 -11.90 2.09
CA TRP A 40 -0.25 -10.90 1.07
C TRP A 40 -1.33 -11.35 0.09
N ASP A 41 -1.15 -12.50 -0.58
CA ASP A 41 -2.13 -13.00 -1.55
C ASP A 41 -3.50 -13.26 -0.92
N LYS A 42 -3.51 -13.69 0.36
CA LYS A 42 -4.74 -13.89 1.12
C LYS A 42 -5.39 -12.55 1.48
N ILE A 43 -4.62 -11.54 1.85
CA ILE A 43 -5.11 -10.19 2.13
C ILE A 43 -5.73 -9.57 0.86
N CYS A 44 -5.04 -9.66 -0.28
CA CYS A 44 -5.55 -9.18 -1.57
C CYS A 44 -6.85 -9.89 -1.95
N ALA A 45 -6.86 -11.23 -1.90
CA ALA A 45 -8.07 -12.00 -2.20
C ALA A 45 -9.23 -11.64 -1.27
N ILE A 46 -8.98 -11.39 0.01
CA ILE A 46 -10.00 -10.92 0.96
C ILE A 46 -10.54 -9.55 0.56
N MET A 47 -9.69 -8.56 0.27
CA MET A 47 -10.13 -7.21 -0.11
C MET A 47 -10.96 -7.25 -1.40
N ASP A 48 -10.50 -7.96 -2.42
CA ASP A 48 -11.22 -8.09 -3.70
C ASP A 48 -12.57 -8.79 -3.50
N ARG A 49 -12.62 -9.84 -2.66
CA ARG A 49 -13.88 -10.52 -2.32
C ARG A 49 -14.83 -9.63 -1.53
N LEU A 50 -14.33 -8.79 -0.63
CA LEU A 50 -15.16 -7.85 0.10
C LEU A 50 -15.75 -6.81 -0.84
N ASP A 51 -14.94 -6.20 -1.71
CA ASP A 51 -15.40 -5.19 -2.67
C ASP A 51 -16.50 -5.76 -3.59
N ASP A 52 -16.24 -6.90 -4.23
CA ASP A 52 -17.19 -7.56 -5.14
C ASP A 52 -18.49 -7.96 -4.43
N THR A 53 -18.36 -8.60 -3.25
CA THR A 53 -19.52 -9.19 -2.57
C THR A 53 -20.36 -8.12 -1.89
N VAL A 54 -19.76 -7.09 -1.29
CA VAL A 54 -20.51 -5.98 -0.70
C VAL A 54 -21.21 -5.17 -1.78
N GLY A 55 -20.54 -4.89 -2.90
CA GLY A 55 -21.17 -4.24 -4.05
C GLY A 55 -22.37 -5.03 -4.57
N TYR A 56 -22.19 -6.34 -4.76
CA TYR A 56 -23.27 -7.23 -5.19
C TYR A 56 -24.46 -7.27 -4.19
N LEU A 57 -24.19 -7.38 -2.88
CA LEU A 57 -25.24 -7.40 -1.86
C LEU A 57 -26.03 -6.08 -1.83
N ASN A 58 -25.37 -4.94 -2.04
CA ASN A 58 -26.01 -3.63 -2.11
C ASN A 58 -26.94 -3.49 -3.32
N GLU A 59 -26.70 -4.21 -4.42
CA GLU A 59 -27.58 -4.20 -5.60
C GLU A 59 -28.74 -5.22 -5.50
N LEU A 60 -28.61 -6.22 -4.63
CA LEU A 60 -29.54 -7.33 -4.54
C LEU A 60 -30.87 -6.94 -3.87
N LYS A 61 -31.96 -7.02 -4.63
CA LYS A 61 -33.33 -6.80 -4.15
C LYS A 61 -34.00 -8.12 -3.77
N LEU A 62 -34.53 -8.18 -2.56
CA LEU A 62 -35.22 -9.32 -1.99
C LEU A 62 -36.75 -9.14 -2.05
N ASN A 63 -37.49 -10.24 -2.13
CA ASN A 63 -38.95 -10.30 -2.23
C ASN A 63 -39.52 -9.59 -3.48
N THR A 64 -38.81 -9.65 -4.61
CA THR A 64 -39.24 -9.03 -5.89
C THR A 64 -40.49 -9.68 -6.50
N GLY A 65 -40.98 -10.79 -5.92
CA GLY A 65 -42.12 -11.54 -6.41
C GLY A 65 -41.79 -12.48 -7.58
N LYS A 66 -40.52 -12.57 -7.99
CA LYS A 66 -40.03 -13.51 -9.02
C LYS A 66 -40.27 -14.97 -8.63
N TYR A 67 -40.17 -15.30 -7.35
CA TYR A 67 -40.36 -16.64 -6.81
C TYR A 67 -41.51 -16.66 -5.79
N GLN A 68 -42.40 -17.65 -5.90
CA GLN A 68 -43.60 -17.75 -5.06
C GLN A 68 -43.56 -18.86 -4.00
N ARG A 69 -42.75 -19.91 -4.22
CA ARG A 69 -42.67 -21.08 -3.32
C ARG A 69 -41.44 -21.09 -2.42
N SER A 70 -40.33 -20.54 -2.90
CA SER A 70 -39.07 -20.48 -2.16
C SER A 70 -38.43 -19.11 -2.32
N ALA A 71 -37.85 -18.58 -1.25
CA ALA A 71 -37.11 -17.33 -1.22
C ALA A 71 -35.68 -17.52 -1.76
N PHE A 72 -35.56 -17.82 -3.07
CA PHE A 72 -34.26 -18.03 -3.72
C PHE A 72 -33.35 -16.78 -3.65
N ASP A 73 -33.95 -15.61 -3.71
CA ASP A 73 -33.27 -14.33 -3.49
C ASP A 73 -32.65 -14.24 -2.09
N PHE A 74 -33.35 -14.74 -1.05
CA PHE A 74 -32.79 -14.86 0.30
C PHE A 74 -31.67 -15.91 0.39
N PHE A 75 -31.76 -17.02 -0.34
CA PHE A 75 -30.69 -18.04 -0.37
C PHE A 75 -29.42 -17.49 -0.99
N GLU A 76 -29.56 -16.76 -2.10
CA GLU A 76 -28.48 -16.06 -2.78
C GLU A 76 -27.87 -15.00 -1.85
N PHE A 77 -28.71 -14.20 -1.18
CA PHE A 77 -28.28 -13.20 -0.20
C PHE A 77 -27.47 -13.83 0.95
N ILE A 78 -28.05 -14.79 1.69
CA ILE A 78 -27.40 -15.35 2.88
C ILE A 78 -26.13 -16.12 2.54
N ASN A 79 -26.04 -16.65 1.32
CA ASN A 79 -24.85 -17.33 0.85
C ASN A 79 -23.69 -16.36 0.64
N ASN A 80 -23.94 -15.27 -0.09
CA ASN A 80 -22.95 -14.22 -0.35
C ASN A 80 -22.60 -13.44 0.93
N ALA A 81 -23.59 -13.17 1.78
CA ALA A 81 -23.41 -12.53 3.06
C ALA A 81 -22.42 -13.30 3.97
N SER A 82 -22.40 -14.63 3.93
CA SER A 82 -21.40 -15.38 4.70
C SER A 82 -19.98 -15.18 4.19
N VAL A 83 -19.78 -14.96 2.88
CA VAL A 83 -18.46 -14.71 2.30
C VAL A 83 -17.87 -13.45 2.91
N VAL A 84 -18.68 -12.39 3.05
CA VAL A 84 -18.28 -11.15 3.74
C VAL A 84 -17.84 -11.43 5.17
N VAL A 85 -18.65 -12.19 5.92
CA VAL A 85 -18.34 -12.55 7.32
C VAL A 85 -17.05 -13.35 7.43
N ASP A 86 -16.88 -14.37 6.60
CA ASP A 86 -15.70 -15.24 6.62
C ASP A 86 -14.43 -14.45 6.24
N CYS A 87 -14.51 -13.58 5.25
CA CYS A 87 -13.41 -12.70 4.83
C CYS A 87 -12.96 -11.78 5.98
N ILE A 88 -13.91 -11.16 6.69
CA ILE A 88 -13.63 -10.25 7.81
C ILE A 88 -13.00 -11.01 8.99
N LEU A 89 -13.53 -12.19 9.33
CA LEU A 89 -12.98 -13.02 10.41
C LEU A 89 -11.56 -13.51 10.08
N ASP A 90 -11.31 -13.90 8.82
CA ASP A 90 -9.98 -14.33 8.42
C ASP A 90 -8.98 -13.18 8.38
N LEU A 91 -9.41 -11.97 8.01
CA LEU A 91 -8.58 -10.78 8.06
C LEU A 91 -8.25 -10.39 9.51
N ALA A 92 -9.22 -10.47 10.41
CA ALA A 92 -9.01 -10.28 11.84
C ALA A 92 -7.95 -11.24 12.39
N LYS A 93 -7.98 -12.53 12.00
CA LYS A 93 -6.95 -13.51 12.39
C LYS A 93 -5.57 -13.16 11.85
N ILE A 94 -5.47 -12.71 10.60
CA ILE A 94 -4.18 -12.32 9.98
C ILE A 94 -3.54 -11.19 10.80
N PHE A 95 -4.34 -10.19 11.20
CA PHE A 95 -3.87 -9.05 11.99
C PHE A 95 -3.99 -9.23 13.50
N GLN A 96 -4.35 -10.43 13.95
CA GLN A 96 -4.47 -10.80 15.38
C GLN A 96 -5.41 -9.87 16.16
N VAL A 97 -6.50 -9.45 15.51
CA VAL A 97 -7.55 -8.63 16.13
C VAL A 97 -8.47 -9.55 16.94
N PRO A 98 -8.64 -9.28 18.25
CA PRO A 98 -9.61 -10.01 19.08
C PRO A 98 -11.02 -9.87 18.49
N ASP A 99 -11.63 -11.00 18.11
CA ASP A 99 -12.94 -11.04 17.43
C ASP A 99 -14.08 -11.49 18.35
N GLU A 100 -13.82 -11.68 19.65
CA GLU A 100 -14.78 -12.20 20.63
C GLU A 100 -16.05 -11.37 20.68
N LYS A 101 -15.94 -10.06 20.49
CA LYS A 101 -17.09 -9.15 20.52
C LYS A 101 -18.11 -9.44 19.40
N ILE A 102 -17.68 -9.93 18.23
CA ILE A 102 -18.57 -10.25 17.10
C ILE A 102 -18.88 -11.76 17.00
N THR A 103 -18.01 -12.61 17.54
CA THR A 103 -18.19 -14.08 17.53
C THR A 103 -19.02 -14.59 18.70
N ASN A 104 -18.94 -13.93 19.87
CA ASN A 104 -19.67 -14.27 21.08
C ASN A 104 -20.91 -13.40 21.35
N SER A 105 -21.17 -12.38 20.52
CA SER A 105 -22.38 -11.56 20.64
C SER A 105 -23.66 -12.40 20.62
N THR A 106 -24.66 -11.99 21.40
CA THR A 106 -26.01 -12.57 21.44
C THR A 106 -27.10 -11.53 21.19
N MET A 107 -26.72 -10.29 20.90
CA MET A 107 -27.58 -9.11 20.97
C MET A 107 -28.54 -8.97 19.79
N ILE A 108 -28.19 -9.54 18.64
CA ILE A 108 -28.95 -9.32 17.38
C ILE A 108 -30.10 -10.32 17.29
N PHE A 109 -29.78 -11.61 17.23
CA PHE A 109 -30.81 -12.63 17.04
C PHE A 109 -31.52 -12.96 18.35
N ASN A 110 -30.83 -12.86 19.49
CA ASN A 110 -31.32 -13.26 20.81
C ASN A 110 -31.78 -14.72 20.84
N GLN A 111 -30.97 -15.60 20.24
CA GLN A 111 -31.25 -17.04 20.09
C GLN A 111 -30.19 -17.85 20.84
N PRO A 112 -30.38 -18.09 22.16
CA PRO A 112 -29.39 -18.80 22.96
C PRO A 112 -29.37 -20.31 22.69
N GLY A 113 -30.40 -20.84 22.01
CA GLY A 113 -30.56 -22.29 21.80
C GLY A 113 -30.84 -23.05 23.08
N GLN A 114 -30.95 -24.37 22.98
CA GLN A 114 -31.45 -25.23 24.07
C GLN A 114 -30.49 -25.31 25.28
N ASP A 115 -29.20 -25.14 25.08
CA ASP A 115 -28.16 -25.20 26.12
C ASP A 115 -27.73 -23.82 26.62
N GLY A 116 -28.39 -22.74 26.19
CA GLY A 116 -28.11 -21.38 26.64
C GLY A 116 -26.84 -20.72 26.09
N MET A 117 -26.01 -21.43 25.34
CA MET A 117 -24.66 -20.97 24.94
C MET A 117 -24.59 -20.51 23.46
N GLY A 118 -25.74 -20.26 22.84
CA GLY A 118 -25.87 -19.79 21.46
C GLY A 118 -25.31 -18.39 21.29
N THR A 119 -24.84 -18.10 20.08
CA THR A 119 -24.32 -16.77 19.70
C THR A 119 -24.92 -16.37 18.36
N ASP A 120 -24.87 -15.08 18.06
CA ASP A 120 -25.38 -14.54 16.81
C ASP A 120 -24.71 -15.22 15.62
N LYS A 121 -23.40 -15.47 15.70
CA LYS A 121 -22.65 -16.21 14.68
C LYS A 121 -23.19 -17.61 14.49
N ARG A 122 -23.34 -18.36 15.58
CA ARG A 122 -23.85 -19.74 15.53
C ARG A 122 -25.27 -19.80 14.97
N TYR A 123 -26.11 -18.82 15.32
CA TYR A 123 -27.48 -18.75 14.81
C TYR A 123 -27.53 -18.37 13.33
N PHE A 124 -26.70 -17.44 12.87
CA PHE A 124 -26.55 -17.12 11.45
C PHE A 124 -26.10 -18.34 10.63
N GLU A 125 -25.11 -19.08 11.12
CA GLU A 125 -24.64 -20.33 10.48
C GLU A 125 -25.77 -21.38 10.42
N TYR A 126 -26.58 -21.51 11.48
CA TYR A 126 -27.77 -22.35 11.49
C TYR A 126 -28.78 -21.93 10.43
N LEU A 127 -29.11 -20.63 10.34
CA LEU A 127 -30.04 -20.13 9.32
C LEU A 127 -29.53 -20.40 7.90
N ARG A 128 -28.24 -20.16 7.63
CA ARG A 128 -27.62 -20.46 6.34
C ARG A 128 -27.68 -21.96 6.02
N SER A 129 -27.37 -22.80 7.00
CA SER A 129 -27.43 -24.26 6.85
C SER A 129 -28.84 -24.73 6.56
N LEU A 130 -29.82 -24.28 7.35
CA LEU A 130 -31.22 -24.65 7.24
C LEU A 130 -31.84 -24.18 5.92
N CYS A 131 -31.60 -22.92 5.54
CA CYS A 131 -32.28 -22.30 4.42
C CYS A 131 -31.66 -22.66 3.06
N SER A 132 -30.35 -22.92 3.01
CA SER A 132 -29.61 -22.90 1.75
C SER A 132 -28.62 -24.05 1.57
N VAL A 133 -27.63 -24.19 2.47
CA VAL A 133 -26.44 -25.01 2.20
C VAL A 133 -26.65 -26.49 2.54
N HIS A 134 -27.38 -26.79 3.62
CA HIS A 134 -27.68 -28.15 4.04
C HIS A 134 -29.16 -28.31 4.45
N PRO A 135 -30.11 -28.01 3.55
CA PRO A 135 -31.54 -28.01 3.86
C PRO A 135 -32.07 -29.40 4.22
N VAL A 136 -31.37 -30.48 3.83
CA VAL A 136 -31.75 -31.88 4.13
C VAL A 136 -31.11 -32.44 5.41
N GLY A 137 -30.28 -31.66 6.12
CA GLY A 137 -29.64 -32.09 7.36
C GLY A 137 -28.84 -30.97 8.01
N THR A 138 -29.32 -30.48 9.16
CA THR A 138 -28.69 -29.42 9.94
C THR A 138 -27.88 -29.94 11.13
N ASP A 139 -27.38 -31.17 11.04
CA ASP A 139 -26.78 -31.94 12.16
C ASP A 139 -25.61 -31.25 12.88
N ARG A 140 -24.98 -30.27 12.22
CA ARG A 140 -23.91 -29.44 12.80
C ARG A 140 -24.42 -28.37 13.77
N HIS A 141 -25.74 -28.18 13.84
CA HIS A 141 -26.39 -27.10 14.60
C HIS A 141 -27.44 -27.62 15.60
N LYS A 142 -27.20 -28.80 16.21
CA LYS A 142 -28.10 -29.46 17.18
C LYS A 142 -28.67 -28.55 18.27
N ARG A 143 -27.89 -27.55 18.68
CA ARG A 143 -28.26 -26.51 19.66
C ARG A 143 -29.60 -25.81 19.34
N TYR A 144 -29.96 -25.72 18.06
CA TYR A 144 -31.17 -25.04 17.59
C TYR A 144 -32.23 -26.03 17.04
N GLN A 145 -31.97 -27.33 17.14
CA GLN A 145 -32.88 -28.39 16.70
C GLN A 145 -33.77 -28.86 17.85
N ASP A 146 -35.06 -29.04 17.60
CA ASP A 146 -36.02 -29.55 18.59
C ASP A 146 -36.23 -31.07 18.48
N SER A 147 -35.62 -31.73 17.49
CA SER A 147 -35.77 -33.17 17.23
C SER A 147 -34.48 -33.83 16.74
N ALA A 148 -34.50 -35.15 16.53
CA ALA A 148 -33.31 -35.93 16.17
C ALA A 148 -32.72 -35.56 14.79
N PHE A 149 -33.56 -35.07 13.87
CA PHE A 149 -33.15 -34.36 12.66
C PHE A 149 -34.10 -33.20 12.39
N GLU A 150 -33.61 -32.19 11.66
CA GLU A 150 -34.42 -31.11 11.10
C GLU A 150 -33.99 -30.85 9.65
N CYS A 151 -34.96 -30.87 8.73
CA CYS A 151 -34.77 -30.50 7.32
C CYS A 151 -35.81 -29.48 6.86
N SER A 152 -35.40 -28.55 6.01
CA SER A 152 -36.25 -27.47 5.51
C SER A 152 -36.52 -27.66 4.02
N PRO A 153 -37.77 -27.99 3.62
CA PRO A 153 -38.13 -28.17 2.22
C PRO A 153 -38.17 -26.85 1.44
N TYR A 154 -38.47 -25.73 2.10
CA TYR A 154 -38.61 -24.41 1.50
C TYR A 154 -38.70 -23.31 2.56
N VAL A 155 -38.33 -22.10 2.14
CA VAL A 155 -38.45 -20.86 2.93
C VAL A 155 -39.34 -19.90 2.15
N MET A 156 -40.34 -19.31 2.80
CA MET A 156 -41.31 -18.44 2.12
C MET A 156 -41.26 -17.02 2.66
N TRP A 157 -41.39 -16.05 1.75
CA TRP A 157 -41.76 -14.69 2.11
C TRP A 157 -43.16 -14.67 2.70
N SER A 158 -43.30 -14.06 3.87
CA SER A 158 -44.59 -13.89 4.53
C SER A 158 -45.51 -13.03 3.66
N ASN A 159 -46.60 -13.63 3.18
CA ASN A 159 -47.68 -12.90 2.53
C ASN A 159 -48.82 -12.77 3.55
N ARG A 160 -49.27 -11.54 3.83
CA ARG A 160 -50.36 -11.21 4.80
C ARG A 160 -51.70 -11.95 4.56
N GLY A 161 -51.83 -12.74 3.49
CA GLY A 161 -53.01 -13.53 3.14
C GLY A 161 -53.01 -14.99 3.61
N MET A 162 -51.95 -15.51 4.23
CA MET A 162 -51.89 -16.93 4.66
C MET A 162 -52.52 -17.23 6.03
N GLY A 163 -53.21 -16.27 6.67
CA GLY A 163 -53.93 -16.53 7.92
C GLY A 163 -53.04 -16.85 9.13
N PHE A 164 -51.74 -16.60 9.05
CA PHE A 164 -50.79 -16.80 10.14
C PHE A 164 -50.40 -15.44 10.73
N ASN A 165 -50.64 -15.25 12.03
CA ASN A 165 -50.12 -14.13 12.81
C ASN A 165 -48.61 -14.35 13.02
N ASN A 166 -47.79 -13.88 12.08
CA ASN A 166 -46.34 -13.91 12.23
C ASN A 166 -45.79 -12.57 11.74
N ASP A 167 -45.19 -11.81 12.66
CA ASP A 167 -44.58 -10.50 12.37
C ASP A 167 -43.24 -10.62 11.61
N SER A 168 -42.77 -11.83 11.32
CA SER A 168 -41.53 -12.10 10.58
C SER A 168 -41.70 -11.98 9.07
N GLU A 169 -40.70 -11.43 8.37
CA GLU A 169 -40.74 -11.27 6.90
C GLU A 169 -40.54 -12.59 6.14
N LEU A 170 -39.85 -13.55 6.75
CA LEU A 170 -39.57 -14.87 6.19
C LEU A 170 -39.93 -15.96 7.20
N THR A 171 -40.35 -17.11 6.69
CA THR A 171 -40.52 -18.32 7.52
C THR A 171 -39.89 -19.51 6.82
N ALA A 172 -38.94 -20.17 7.48
CA ALA A 172 -38.47 -21.48 7.09
C ALA A 172 -39.39 -22.55 7.68
N ILE A 173 -39.93 -23.40 6.83
CA ILE A 173 -40.69 -24.57 7.27
C ILE A 173 -39.69 -25.68 7.58
N VAL A 174 -39.85 -26.37 8.69
CA VAL A 174 -38.93 -27.41 9.15
C VAL A 174 -39.70 -28.69 9.41
N TYR A 175 -39.32 -29.75 8.70
CA TYR A 175 -39.74 -31.12 8.97
C TYR A 175 -38.88 -31.70 10.08
N THR A 176 -39.55 -32.27 11.07
CA THR A 176 -38.95 -32.87 12.26
C THR A 176 -39.02 -34.39 12.18
N SER A 177 -38.28 -35.05 13.06
CA SER A 177 -38.33 -36.51 13.21
C SER A 177 -39.54 -37.02 14.01
N GLU A 178 -40.48 -36.15 14.39
CA GLU A 178 -41.60 -36.49 15.27
C GLU A 178 -42.85 -36.86 14.47
N ASP A 179 -43.32 -38.10 14.65
CA ASP A 179 -44.51 -38.60 13.98
C ASP A 179 -45.77 -37.85 14.44
N GLY A 180 -46.54 -37.31 13.48
CA GLY A 180 -47.81 -36.64 13.72
C GLY A 180 -47.71 -35.21 14.26
N ALA A 181 -46.50 -34.67 14.45
CA ALA A 181 -46.28 -33.27 14.82
C ALA A 181 -46.51 -32.32 13.63
N PHE A 182 -46.95 -31.09 13.92
CA PHE A 182 -46.96 -30.03 12.91
C PHE A 182 -45.53 -29.59 12.60
N ASN A 183 -45.28 -29.19 11.35
CA ASN A 183 -43.97 -28.66 10.94
C ASN A 183 -43.54 -27.48 11.83
N LYS A 184 -42.32 -27.54 12.35
CA LYS A 184 -41.68 -26.41 13.03
C LYS A 184 -41.54 -25.24 12.07
N ARG A 185 -41.61 -24.02 12.61
CA ARG A 185 -41.48 -22.78 11.86
C ARG A 185 -40.37 -21.95 12.48
N VAL A 186 -39.36 -21.64 11.68
CA VAL A 186 -38.30 -20.70 12.08
C VAL A 186 -38.62 -19.35 11.46
N ASN A 187 -38.96 -18.40 12.32
CA ASN A 187 -39.27 -17.03 11.95
C ASN A 187 -37.98 -16.25 11.70
N ILE A 188 -37.82 -15.69 10.51
CA ILE A 188 -36.62 -14.97 10.08
C ILE A 188 -37.00 -13.51 9.89
N TYR A 189 -36.23 -12.64 10.54
CA TYR A 189 -36.40 -11.19 10.48
C TYR A 189 -35.30 -10.57 9.63
N ILE A 190 -35.67 -9.93 8.52
CA ILE A 190 -34.67 -9.42 7.56
C ILE A 190 -33.81 -8.33 8.19
N HIS A 191 -34.39 -7.44 8.99
CA HIS A 191 -33.64 -6.38 9.67
C HIS A 191 -32.54 -6.94 10.58
N LYS A 192 -32.76 -8.07 11.27
CA LYS A 192 -31.74 -8.73 12.10
C LYS A 192 -30.62 -9.35 11.26
N ILE A 193 -30.95 -9.86 10.08
CA ILE A 193 -29.94 -10.38 9.14
C ILE A 193 -29.08 -9.22 8.62
N PHE A 194 -29.69 -8.08 8.26
CA PHE A 194 -28.96 -6.91 7.80
C PHE A 194 -28.07 -6.33 8.91
N GLU A 195 -28.62 -6.13 10.10
CA GLU A 195 -27.88 -5.69 11.29
C GLU A 195 -26.69 -6.63 11.58
N TYR A 196 -26.88 -7.95 11.43
CA TYR A 196 -25.80 -8.92 11.56
C TYR A 196 -24.68 -8.68 10.54
N ILE A 197 -24.96 -8.40 9.28
CA ILE A 197 -23.92 -8.16 8.27
C ILE A 197 -23.26 -6.80 8.44
N GLU A 198 -24.06 -5.76 8.70
CA GLU A 198 -23.60 -4.39 8.97
C GLU A 198 -22.61 -4.37 10.15
N ASN A 199 -22.94 -5.07 11.25
CA ASN A 199 -22.06 -5.17 12.41
C ASN A 199 -20.69 -5.81 12.09
N ARG A 200 -20.62 -6.73 11.13
CA ARG A 200 -19.36 -7.37 10.71
C ARG A 200 -18.57 -6.43 9.84
N LEU A 201 -19.22 -5.75 8.90
CA LEU A 201 -18.55 -4.74 8.08
C LEU A 201 -17.98 -3.61 8.93
N GLU A 202 -18.73 -3.15 9.94
CA GLU A 202 -18.24 -2.16 10.91
C GLU A 202 -17.00 -2.61 11.68
N PHE A 203 -16.83 -3.91 11.94
CA PHE A 203 -15.64 -4.45 12.60
C PHE A 203 -14.35 -4.26 11.77
N VAL A 204 -14.46 -4.02 10.46
CA VAL A 204 -13.30 -3.68 9.61
C VAL A 204 -12.57 -2.44 10.13
N LYS A 205 -13.26 -1.49 10.79
CA LYS A 205 -12.63 -0.32 11.42
C LYS A 205 -11.59 -0.71 12.49
N GLU A 206 -11.83 -1.78 13.23
CA GLU A 206 -10.86 -2.28 14.23
C GLU A 206 -9.70 -3.00 13.56
N ILE A 207 -9.95 -3.68 12.43
CA ILE A 207 -8.90 -4.27 11.61
C ILE A 207 -7.99 -3.19 11.01
N ILE A 208 -8.57 -2.11 10.47
CA ILE A 208 -7.82 -0.94 9.97
C ILE A 208 -6.92 -0.38 11.06
N HIS A 209 -7.44 -0.23 12.29
CA HIS A 209 -6.63 0.22 13.41
C HIS A 209 -5.47 -0.74 13.74
N ALA A 210 -5.70 -2.05 13.72
CA ALA A 210 -4.66 -3.04 13.96
C ALA A 210 -3.59 -3.05 12.86
N ILE A 211 -3.97 -2.84 11.60
CA ILE A 211 -3.02 -2.70 10.48
C ILE A 211 -2.12 -1.48 10.70
N ASP A 212 -2.71 -0.34 11.06
CA ASP A 212 -2.00 0.91 11.36
C ASP A 212 -1.00 0.72 12.51
N GLN A 213 -1.40 0.06 13.60
CA GLN A 213 -0.50 -0.25 14.71
C GLN A 213 0.63 -1.19 14.28
N TYR A 214 0.32 -2.25 13.54
CA TYR A 214 1.32 -3.18 13.02
C TYR A 214 2.39 -2.47 12.18
N GLN A 215 1.97 -1.60 11.25
CA GLN A 215 2.88 -0.83 10.42
C GLN A 215 3.76 0.12 11.25
N LYS A 216 3.15 0.84 12.20
CA LYS A 216 3.88 1.73 13.14
C LYS A 216 4.89 0.98 14.00
N ASP A 217 4.56 -0.22 14.46
CA ASP A 217 5.45 -1.06 15.25
C ASP A 217 6.66 -1.53 14.43
N VAL A 218 6.43 -1.96 13.18
CA VAL A 218 7.53 -2.35 12.28
C VAL A 218 8.44 -1.15 11.99
N ILE A 219 7.88 0.02 11.68
CA ILE A 219 8.65 1.25 11.50
C ILE A 219 9.44 1.59 12.77
N SER A 220 8.82 1.52 13.94
CA SER A 220 9.47 1.77 15.23
C SER A 220 10.65 0.82 15.47
N ASN A 221 10.50 -0.46 15.11
CA ASN A 221 11.58 -1.45 15.21
C ASN A 221 12.73 -1.14 14.25
N PHE A 222 12.45 -0.75 13.00
CA PHE A 222 13.48 -0.28 12.07
C PHE A 222 14.21 0.96 12.60
N LYS A 223 13.49 1.94 13.15
CA LYS A 223 14.10 3.15 13.74
C LYS A 223 15.03 2.83 14.90
N LYS A 224 14.73 1.79 15.68
CA LYS A 224 15.59 1.32 16.79
C LYS A 224 16.78 0.49 16.31
N SER A 225 16.70 -0.14 15.14
CA SER A 225 17.79 -0.92 14.56
C SER A 225 18.82 0.01 13.91
N PRO A 226 20.04 0.13 14.48
CA PRO A 226 21.04 1.05 13.95
C PRO A 226 21.56 0.59 12.58
N ILE A 227 21.66 1.52 11.65
CA ILE A 227 22.38 1.35 10.39
C ILE A 227 23.87 1.54 10.66
N LYS A 228 24.69 0.61 10.15
CA LYS A 228 26.15 0.69 10.26
C LYS A 228 26.67 2.00 9.66
N LYS A 229 27.60 2.63 10.36
CA LYS A 229 28.25 3.89 9.96
C LYS A 229 29.38 3.62 8.96
N GLU A 230 29.79 4.67 8.24
CA GLU A 230 30.86 4.60 7.23
C GLU A 230 32.15 3.97 7.77
N TYR A 231 32.55 4.31 9.00
CA TYR A 231 33.79 3.81 9.61
C TYR A 231 33.78 2.30 9.92
N GLU A 232 32.63 1.63 9.80
CA GLU A 232 32.48 0.20 10.04
C GLU A 232 32.71 -0.65 8.78
N PHE A 233 33.12 -0.01 7.67
CA PHE A 233 33.41 -0.65 6.39
C PHE A 233 34.84 -0.36 5.94
N ASP A 234 35.41 -1.26 5.15
CA ASP A 234 36.79 -1.11 4.65
C ASP A 234 36.90 0.01 3.60
N ASN A 235 35.80 0.28 2.89
CA ASN A 235 35.72 1.31 1.88
C ASN A 235 34.31 1.90 1.74
N TYR A 236 34.23 3.05 1.08
CA TYR A 236 32.99 3.79 0.91
C TYR A 236 31.95 3.05 0.05
N ILE A 237 32.39 2.25 -0.92
CA ILE A 237 31.48 1.50 -1.80
C ILE A 237 30.72 0.42 -1.02
N GLU A 238 31.38 -0.27 -0.09
CA GLU A 238 30.73 -1.24 0.80
C GLU A 238 29.69 -0.57 1.70
N TYR A 239 30.00 0.63 2.22
CA TYR A 239 29.04 1.43 2.95
C TYR A 239 27.80 1.77 2.11
N LEU A 240 27.98 2.19 0.84
CA LEU A 240 26.85 2.45 -0.07
C LEU A 240 26.02 1.20 -0.38
N LYS A 241 26.67 0.04 -0.58
CA LYS A 241 25.99 -1.25 -0.77
C LYS A 241 25.16 -1.63 0.47
N ASN A 242 25.64 -1.33 1.66
CA ASN A 242 24.87 -1.50 2.89
C ASN A 242 23.66 -0.55 2.95
N LEU A 243 23.83 0.73 2.60
CA LEU A 243 22.70 1.67 2.55
C LEU A 243 21.64 1.25 1.53
N ASP A 244 22.03 0.71 0.38
CA ASP A 244 21.10 0.19 -0.63
C ASP A 244 20.28 -0.99 -0.10
N LEU A 245 20.93 -1.90 0.65
CA LEU A 245 20.24 -3.00 1.32
C LEU A 245 19.26 -2.50 2.38
N GLU A 246 19.67 -1.53 3.20
CA GLU A 246 18.81 -0.90 4.21
C GLU A 246 17.63 -0.16 3.58
N LEU A 247 17.85 0.55 2.46
CA LEU A 247 16.79 1.21 1.69
C LEU A 247 15.73 0.18 1.25
N LYS A 248 16.16 -0.93 0.64
CA LYS A 248 15.26 -2.00 0.17
C LYS A 248 14.51 -2.67 1.31
N ASN A 249 15.17 -2.89 2.45
CA ASN A 249 14.54 -3.50 3.63
C ASN A 249 13.50 -2.57 4.27
N ARG A 250 13.77 -1.27 4.31
CA ARG A 250 12.95 -0.27 5.02
C ARG A 250 11.85 0.34 4.18
N TYR A 251 12.01 0.40 2.86
CA TYR A 251 11.07 1.07 1.94
C TYR A 251 10.61 0.18 0.78
N GLY A 252 11.15 -1.04 0.65
CA GLY A 252 10.85 -1.95 -0.44
C GLY A 252 11.78 -1.79 -1.64
N SER A 253 11.69 -2.73 -2.59
CA SER A 253 12.54 -2.77 -3.79
C SER A 253 12.23 -1.68 -4.81
N GLU A 254 11.05 -1.06 -4.72
CA GLU A 254 10.58 0.02 -5.61
C GLU A 254 10.99 1.41 -5.12
N ALA A 255 11.86 1.49 -4.10
CA ALA A 255 12.31 2.76 -3.57
C ALA A 255 13.01 3.62 -4.65
N TYR A 256 12.58 4.88 -4.77
CA TYR A 256 13.17 5.83 -5.69
C TYR A 256 14.64 6.14 -5.37
N HIS A 257 15.43 6.40 -6.42
CA HIS A 257 16.86 6.75 -6.37
C HIS A 257 17.75 5.73 -5.63
N PRO A 258 17.81 4.47 -6.10
CA PRO A 258 18.71 3.46 -5.53
C PRO A 258 20.17 3.90 -5.65
N PHE A 259 21.04 3.33 -4.79
CA PHE A 259 22.45 3.74 -4.75
C PHE A 259 23.29 3.20 -5.91
N ASN A 260 22.73 2.37 -6.80
CA ASN A 260 23.44 1.74 -7.92
C ASN A 260 24.22 2.74 -8.80
N TYR A 261 23.57 3.82 -9.25
CA TYR A 261 24.22 4.87 -10.06
C TYR A 261 25.43 5.46 -9.32
N ILE A 262 25.28 5.73 -8.03
CA ILE A 262 26.29 6.36 -7.20
C ILE A 262 27.45 5.40 -6.95
N ILE A 263 27.16 4.13 -6.66
CA ILE A 263 28.16 3.07 -6.57
C ILE A 263 29.00 3.03 -7.85
N ASN A 264 28.36 2.99 -9.02
CA ASN A 264 29.05 3.00 -10.31
C ASN A 264 29.90 4.27 -10.49
N LEU A 265 29.41 5.44 -10.03
CA LEU A 265 30.14 6.71 -10.09
C LEU A 265 31.38 6.72 -9.17
N PHE A 266 31.33 6.07 -8.02
CA PHE A 266 32.49 5.91 -7.13
C PHE A 266 33.50 4.87 -7.63
N GLU A 267 33.04 3.87 -8.39
CA GLU A 267 33.90 2.88 -9.05
C GLU A 267 34.54 3.42 -10.35
N LEU A 268 33.94 4.43 -10.97
CA LEU A 268 34.38 5.01 -12.24
C LEU A 268 35.76 5.68 -12.13
N LYS A 269 36.69 5.20 -12.96
CA LYS A 269 37.98 5.87 -13.21
C LYS A 269 37.83 6.77 -14.43
N VAL A 270 37.71 8.08 -14.19
CA VAL A 270 37.58 9.06 -15.28
C VAL A 270 38.84 9.06 -16.15
N SER A 271 38.65 8.86 -17.44
CA SER A 271 39.68 8.66 -18.46
C SER A 271 40.47 9.94 -18.74
N ASN A 272 39.83 11.10 -18.58
CA ASN A 272 40.49 12.41 -18.74
C ASN A 272 40.99 12.96 -17.39
N PRO A 273 42.31 13.19 -17.23
CA PRO A 273 42.88 13.79 -16.01
C PRO A 273 42.30 15.14 -15.62
N GLU A 274 41.88 15.97 -16.58
CA GLU A 274 41.30 17.30 -16.31
C GLU A 274 39.98 17.23 -15.53
N ASN A 275 39.27 16.12 -15.68
CA ASN A 275 38.00 15.89 -15.00
C ASN A 275 38.19 15.24 -13.62
N GLN A 276 39.37 14.71 -13.29
CA GLN A 276 39.57 13.96 -12.04
C GLN A 276 39.32 14.84 -10.81
N ASN A 277 39.95 16.02 -10.76
CA ASN A 277 39.75 16.97 -9.66
C ASN A 277 38.27 17.42 -9.57
N LYS A 278 37.63 17.66 -10.72
CA LYS A 278 36.21 18.06 -10.79
C LYS A 278 35.30 16.95 -10.29
N MET A 279 35.56 15.70 -10.70
CA MET A 279 34.83 14.52 -10.24
C MET A 279 34.96 14.36 -8.73
N SER A 280 36.13 14.59 -8.15
CA SER A 280 36.31 14.58 -6.70
C SER A 280 35.43 15.60 -5.97
N LEU A 281 35.23 16.80 -6.55
CA LEU A 281 34.31 17.79 -5.97
C LEU A 281 32.87 17.27 -5.91
N TYR A 282 32.41 16.67 -7.01
CA TYR A 282 31.05 16.12 -7.12
C TYR A 282 30.86 14.90 -6.22
N GLN A 283 31.82 13.97 -6.19
CA GLN A 283 31.81 12.83 -5.27
C GLN A 283 31.80 13.30 -3.81
N ASN A 284 32.54 14.34 -3.44
CA ASN A 284 32.50 14.89 -2.08
C ASN A 284 31.12 15.48 -1.75
N ALA A 285 30.49 16.19 -2.69
CA ALA A 285 29.12 16.70 -2.51
C ALA A 285 28.12 15.57 -2.30
N LEU A 286 28.24 14.48 -3.06
CA LEU A 286 27.44 13.27 -2.85
C LEU A 286 27.70 12.66 -1.47
N LYS A 287 28.95 12.53 -1.03
CA LYS A 287 29.26 12.04 0.33
C LYS A 287 28.60 12.87 1.42
N TYR A 288 28.61 14.19 1.24
CA TYR A 288 27.92 15.12 2.14
C TYR A 288 26.41 14.86 2.19
N ALA A 289 25.78 14.73 1.01
CA ALA A 289 24.35 14.43 0.92
C ALA A 289 23.97 13.05 1.49
N ILE A 290 24.81 12.05 1.29
CA ILE A 290 24.61 10.67 1.76
C ILE A 290 24.63 10.60 3.31
N GLY A 291 25.28 11.55 3.98
CA GLY A 291 25.19 11.69 5.43
C GLY A 291 23.75 11.96 5.90
N PHE A 292 22.99 12.77 5.16
CA PHE A 292 21.57 13.01 5.45
C PHE A 292 20.71 11.82 5.05
N GLU A 293 21.02 11.16 3.93
CA GLU A 293 20.33 9.94 3.52
C GLU A 293 20.45 8.82 4.54
N HIS A 294 21.63 8.65 5.15
CA HIS A 294 21.80 7.72 6.27
C HIS A 294 20.79 8.02 7.39
N ASN A 295 20.67 9.29 7.79
CA ASN A 295 19.75 9.70 8.84
C ASN A 295 18.29 9.51 8.39
N ARG A 296 17.94 9.82 7.15
CA ARG A 296 16.61 9.56 6.56
C ARG A 296 16.24 8.10 6.67
N LEU A 297 17.15 7.20 6.29
CA LEU A 297 16.95 5.75 6.39
C LEU A 297 16.80 5.29 7.85
N GLN A 298 17.68 5.79 8.74
CA GLN A 298 17.63 5.47 10.16
C GLN A 298 16.32 5.93 10.82
N ASN A 299 15.93 7.17 10.56
CA ASN A 299 14.78 7.81 11.18
C ASN A 299 13.46 7.51 10.46
N MET A 300 13.54 6.88 9.29
CA MET A 300 12.44 6.69 8.35
C MET A 300 11.57 7.94 8.19
N SER A 301 12.21 9.07 7.88
CA SER A 301 11.55 10.39 7.77
C SER A 301 12.34 11.33 6.86
N TYR A 302 11.63 12.15 6.07
CA TYR A 302 12.20 13.24 5.28
C TYR A 302 12.20 14.59 6.02
N GLU A 303 11.55 14.65 7.19
CA GLU A 303 11.40 15.89 7.95
C GLU A 303 12.72 16.31 8.59
N GLY A 304 13.03 17.61 8.55
CA GLY A 304 14.22 18.17 9.19
C GLY A 304 15.48 18.15 8.32
N PHE A 305 16.32 19.17 8.50
CA PHE A 305 17.57 19.34 7.77
C PHE A 305 18.50 18.12 7.93
N GLU A 306 18.51 17.51 9.10
CA GLU A 306 19.31 16.33 9.42
C GLU A 306 18.98 15.10 8.57
N ASN A 307 17.78 15.05 7.97
CA ASN A 307 17.33 13.93 7.14
C ASN A 307 17.30 14.27 5.64
N ASN A 308 17.16 15.54 5.25
CA ASN A 308 17.07 15.91 3.83
C ASN A 308 18.23 16.78 3.32
N GLY A 309 19.02 17.41 4.18
CA GLY A 309 20.14 18.28 3.80
C GLY A 309 19.74 19.60 3.13
N LEU A 310 18.48 20.00 3.23
CA LEU A 310 17.93 21.22 2.63
C LEU A 310 17.57 22.26 3.70
N LEU A 311 18.14 23.46 3.60
CA LEU A 311 17.99 24.56 4.56
C LEU A 311 16.55 25.10 4.69
N SER A 312 15.73 24.89 3.66
CA SER A 312 14.31 25.24 3.68
C SER A 312 13.54 24.24 2.81
N THR A 313 12.73 23.41 3.45
CA THR A 313 11.75 22.55 2.78
C THR A 313 10.36 22.89 3.30
N PRO A 314 9.36 23.03 2.42
CA PRO A 314 7.97 22.94 2.85
C PRO A 314 7.76 21.59 3.58
N LYS A 315 6.89 21.56 4.59
CA LYS A 315 6.53 20.30 5.26
C LYS A 315 6.04 19.29 4.21
N ASN A 316 6.44 18.03 4.34
CA ASN A 316 6.05 16.90 3.47
C ASN A 316 6.56 16.96 2.02
N THR A 317 7.69 17.62 1.74
CA THR A 317 8.33 17.50 0.42
C THR A 317 9.34 16.35 0.41
N GLU A 318 9.26 15.50 -0.61
CA GLU A 318 10.16 14.37 -0.86
C GLU A 318 11.62 14.69 -1.28
N PRO A 319 11.97 15.84 -1.91
CA PRO A 319 13.32 16.01 -2.42
C PRO A 319 14.30 16.16 -1.27
N THR A 320 15.39 15.39 -1.35
CA THR A 320 16.57 15.55 -0.50
C THR A 320 17.70 16.14 -1.33
N LEU A 321 18.73 16.68 -0.69
CA LEU A 321 19.94 17.12 -1.37
C LEU A 321 20.57 15.99 -2.21
N TYR A 322 20.40 14.73 -1.78
CA TYR A 322 20.85 13.57 -2.54
C TYR A 322 20.07 13.42 -3.85
N PHE A 323 18.74 13.59 -3.85
CA PHE A 323 17.94 13.53 -5.09
C PHE A 323 18.30 14.65 -6.06
N GLU A 324 18.50 15.87 -5.53
CA GLU A 324 18.95 17.00 -6.34
C GLU A 324 20.33 16.75 -6.95
N LEU A 325 21.26 16.13 -6.21
CA LEU A 325 22.56 15.76 -6.75
C LEU A 325 22.51 14.54 -7.68
N TYR A 326 21.53 13.64 -7.55
CA TYR A 326 21.35 12.50 -8.45
C TYR A 326 21.00 12.95 -9.87
N SER A 327 20.28 14.08 -10.01
CA SER A 327 19.94 14.69 -11.30
C SER A 327 20.03 16.22 -11.22
N PRO A 328 21.24 16.81 -11.31
CA PRO A 328 21.45 18.22 -11.07
C PRO A 328 20.69 19.13 -12.04
N TYR A 329 19.86 20.02 -11.50
CA TYR A 329 19.03 20.92 -12.29
C TYR A 329 19.02 22.34 -11.71
N SER A 330 19.72 23.27 -12.36
CA SER A 330 19.80 24.67 -11.95
C SER A 330 18.61 25.51 -12.38
N ARG A 331 17.83 25.05 -13.38
CA ARG A 331 16.77 25.83 -14.05
C ARG A 331 17.28 27.08 -14.76
N SER A 332 18.59 27.22 -14.96
CA SER A 332 19.15 28.34 -15.72
C SER A 332 18.56 28.36 -17.15
N GLU A 333 18.49 29.55 -17.76
CA GLU A 333 18.03 29.66 -19.16
C GLU A 333 18.91 28.83 -20.10
N LYS A 334 20.22 28.79 -19.83
CA LYS A 334 21.18 27.98 -20.57
C LYS A 334 20.86 26.49 -20.47
N GLN A 335 20.66 25.96 -19.25
CA GLN A 335 20.33 24.55 -19.06
C GLN A 335 18.97 24.20 -19.68
N ARG A 336 17.95 25.06 -19.52
CA ARG A 336 16.60 24.86 -20.09
C ARG A 336 16.59 24.72 -21.61
N LYS A 337 17.48 25.43 -22.30
CA LYS A 337 17.66 25.29 -23.76
C LYS A 337 18.02 23.85 -24.19
N TYR A 338 18.67 23.09 -23.31
CA TYR A 338 19.11 21.72 -23.56
C TYR A 338 18.28 20.68 -22.79
N SER A 339 17.15 21.04 -22.18
CA SER A 339 16.36 20.10 -21.34
C SER A 339 16.01 18.80 -22.05
N TYR A 340 15.55 18.87 -23.31
CA TYR A 340 15.24 17.67 -24.09
C TYR A 340 16.49 16.82 -24.36
N ASN A 341 17.62 17.46 -24.66
CA ASN A 341 18.88 16.75 -24.87
C ASN A 341 19.32 16.00 -23.62
N LEU A 342 19.29 16.68 -22.47
CA LEU A 342 19.70 16.13 -21.18
C LEU A 342 18.78 14.98 -20.74
N GLU A 343 17.47 15.09 -20.98
CA GLU A 343 16.51 14.00 -20.76
C GLU A 343 16.90 12.76 -21.57
N LYS A 344 17.21 12.90 -22.86
CA LYS A 344 17.55 11.76 -23.73
C LYS A 344 18.95 11.19 -23.48
N VAL A 345 19.87 11.97 -22.90
CA VAL A 345 21.18 11.45 -22.47
C VAL A 345 21.06 10.44 -21.34
N SER A 346 19.94 10.38 -20.60
CA SER A 346 19.74 9.39 -19.53
C SER A 346 19.72 7.94 -20.03
N TYR A 347 19.49 7.69 -21.32
CA TYR A 347 19.59 6.34 -21.88
C TYR A 347 21.00 5.74 -21.76
N LEU A 348 22.05 6.58 -21.62
CA LEU A 348 23.43 6.13 -21.39
C LEU A 348 23.67 5.59 -19.95
N ASN A 349 22.71 5.78 -19.04
CA ASN A 349 22.74 5.26 -17.67
C ASN A 349 21.99 3.92 -17.50
N SER A 350 21.31 3.43 -18.54
CA SER A 350 20.53 2.20 -18.45
C SER A 350 21.42 0.99 -18.76
N ASP A 351 21.44 0.01 -17.86
CA ASP A 351 21.99 -1.33 -18.14
C ASP A 351 21.06 -2.12 -19.10
N GLU A 352 19.81 -1.68 -19.24
CA GLU A 352 18.76 -2.26 -20.08
C GLU A 352 18.39 -1.28 -21.20
N ILE A 353 19.31 -1.05 -22.13
CA ILE A 353 18.96 -0.34 -23.37
C ILE A 353 18.12 -1.32 -24.21
N GLU A 354 16.84 -1.01 -24.44
CA GLU A 354 15.96 -1.73 -25.38
C GLU A 354 16.38 -1.45 -26.84
N GLY A 355 17.61 -1.83 -27.20
CA GLY A 355 18.14 -1.80 -28.57
C GLY A 355 19.07 -0.63 -28.92
N ASP A 356 19.92 -0.86 -29.92
CA ASP A 356 20.99 0.08 -30.34
C ASP A 356 20.49 1.50 -30.71
N GLY A 357 19.20 1.67 -31.03
CA GLY A 357 18.63 2.95 -31.46
C GLY A 357 18.57 4.03 -30.37
N ASP A 358 18.21 3.67 -29.13
CA ASP A 358 18.12 4.65 -28.03
C ASP A 358 19.50 5.15 -27.60
N ARG A 359 20.49 4.26 -27.67
CA ARG A 359 21.90 4.59 -27.43
C ARG A 359 22.41 5.60 -28.45
N ASP A 360 22.22 5.32 -29.74
CA ASP A 360 22.65 6.21 -30.82
C ASP A 360 21.97 7.58 -30.72
N TRP A 361 20.67 7.58 -30.38
CA TRP A 361 19.92 8.80 -30.14
C TRP A 361 20.48 9.61 -28.97
N ALA A 362 20.83 8.95 -27.86
CA ALA A 362 21.45 9.61 -26.71
C ALA A 362 22.79 10.25 -27.08
N TYR A 363 23.64 9.57 -27.86
CA TYR A 363 24.89 10.16 -28.35
C TYR A 363 24.66 11.32 -29.33
N GLN A 364 23.63 11.26 -30.17
CA GLN A 364 23.25 12.40 -31.01
C GLN A 364 22.85 13.60 -30.15
N LYS A 365 22.03 13.38 -29.11
CA LYS A 365 21.59 14.43 -28.20
C LYS A 365 22.70 14.97 -27.32
N LEU A 366 23.65 14.12 -26.92
CA LEU A 366 24.87 14.53 -26.25
C LEU A 366 25.69 15.48 -27.12
N LYS A 367 25.94 15.13 -28.39
CA LYS A 367 26.70 15.98 -29.33
C LYS A 367 26.09 17.37 -29.48
N GLU A 368 24.76 17.45 -29.57
CA GLU A 368 24.04 18.72 -29.62
C GLU A 368 24.20 19.56 -28.33
N ALA A 369 24.37 18.91 -27.17
CA ALA A 369 24.56 19.56 -25.86
C ALA A 369 26.03 19.85 -25.51
N LEU A 370 27.01 19.29 -26.22
CA LEU A 370 28.45 19.50 -25.96
C LEU A 370 28.86 20.98 -25.85
N PRO A 371 28.37 21.93 -26.69
CA PRO A 371 28.75 23.34 -26.56
C PRO A 371 28.40 23.97 -25.20
N PHE A 372 27.42 23.40 -24.49
CA PHE A 372 27.07 23.79 -23.14
C PHE A 372 27.90 23.02 -22.10
N LEU A 373 28.00 21.70 -22.23
CA LEU A 373 28.65 20.83 -21.25
C LEU A 373 30.18 21.01 -21.22
N GLU A 374 30.81 21.27 -22.37
CA GLU A 374 32.28 21.44 -22.48
C GLU A 374 32.81 22.73 -21.82
N ASN A 375 31.92 23.64 -21.41
CA ASN A 375 32.33 24.76 -20.56
C ASN A 375 32.75 24.29 -19.15
N TYR A 376 32.30 23.09 -18.74
CA TYR A 376 32.46 22.58 -17.37
C TYR A 376 33.37 21.35 -17.30
N VAL A 377 33.34 20.46 -18.29
CA VAL A 377 34.10 19.21 -18.31
C VAL A 377 34.66 18.93 -19.71
N SER A 378 35.67 18.06 -19.84
CA SER A 378 36.17 17.64 -21.16
C SER A 378 35.67 16.25 -21.51
N PHE A 379 35.00 16.05 -22.65
CA PHE A 379 34.63 14.71 -23.13
C PHE A 379 35.76 14.02 -23.90
N GLN A 380 36.91 14.69 -24.06
CA GLN A 380 38.05 14.10 -24.73
C GLN A 380 38.51 12.84 -23.99
N ARG A 381 38.65 11.72 -24.71
CA ARG A 381 39.05 10.40 -24.21
C ARG A 381 38.02 9.70 -23.29
N ALA A 382 36.83 10.25 -23.10
CA ALA A 382 35.77 9.55 -22.39
C ALA A 382 35.44 8.23 -23.10
N ASN A 383 35.26 7.16 -22.33
CA ASN A 383 35.05 5.82 -22.85
C ASN A 383 33.90 5.10 -22.14
N GLY A 384 33.03 4.49 -22.92
CA GLY A 384 31.84 3.81 -22.41
C GLY A 384 30.69 4.75 -22.08
N ASP A 385 29.48 4.22 -22.13
CA ASP A 385 28.24 5.00 -22.02
C ASP A 385 28.11 5.64 -20.63
N PHE A 386 28.44 4.88 -19.59
CA PHE A 386 28.39 5.36 -18.21
C PHE A 386 29.34 6.53 -17.94
N GLU A 387 30.57 6.53 -18.49
CA GLU A 387 31.49 7.66 -18.31
C GLU A 387 30.92 8.92 -18.96
N HIS A 388 30.36 8.82 -20.16
CA HIS A 388 29.71 9.96 -20.84
C HIS A 388 28.55 10.51 -20.01
N TYR A 389 27.69 9.62 -19.48
CA TYR A 389 26.59 10.03 -18.60
C TYR A 389 27.11 10.70 -17.30
N ALA A 390 28.11 10.11 -16.66
CA ALA A 390 28.71 10.66 -15.44
C ALA A 390 29.34 12.04 -15.67
N LEU A 391 29.99 12.27 -16.83
CA LEU A 391 30.53 13.58 -17.20
C LEU A 391 29.43 14.61 -17.45
N VAL A 392 28.28 14.21 -18.00
CA VAL A 392 27.11 15.09 -18.11
C VAL A 392 26.65 15.52 -16.72
N GLN A 393 26.43 14.57 -15.79
CA GLN A 393 25.99 14.90 -14.43
C GLN A 393 27.02 15.78 -13.70
N LEU A 394 28.31 15.52 -13.86
CA LEU A 394 29.39 16.36 -13.33
C LEU A 394 29.33 17.80 -13.88
N ALA A 395 29.13 17.95 -15.20
CA ALA A 395 28.99 19.27 -15.81
C ALA A 395 27.78 20.03 -15.24
N LEU A 396 26.65 19.35 -15.08
CA LEU A 396 25.44 19.94 -14.51
C LEU A 396 25.62 20.33 -13.03
N TYR A 397 26.33 19.51 -12.25
CA TYR A 397 26.69 19.85 -10.87
C TYR A 397 27.52 21.13 -10.81
N LEU A 398 28.57 21.24 -11.63
CA LEU A 398 29.43 22.43 -11.66
C LEU A 398 28.65 23.67 -12.12
N GLU A 399 27.76 23.53 -13.10
CA GLU A 399 26.89 24.61 -13.56
C GLU A 399 25.90 25.05 -12.47
N CYS A 400 25.36 24.11 -11.69
CA CYS A 400 24.51 24.43 -10.54
C CYS A 400 25.24 25.32 -9.54
N LEU A 401 26.54 25.09 -9.27
CA LEU A 401 27.32 25.92 -8.34
C LEU A 401 27.54 27.37 -8.82
N GLU A 402 27.30 27.66 -10.10
CA GLU A 402 27.36 29.01 -10.67
C GLU A 402 26.01 29.72 -10.72
N ASN A 403 24.91 29.01 -10.45
CA ASN A 403 23.56 29.53 -10.58
C ASN A 403 22.81 29.50 -9.24
N THR A 404 21.79 30.35 -9.09
CA THR A 404 20.93 30.33 -7.91
C THR A 404 19.95 29.16 -7.99
N CYS A 405 20.31 28.03 -7.39
CA CYS A 405 19.49 26.82 -7.37
C CYS A 405 19.59 26.07 -6.02
N VAL A 406 18.80 25.02 -5.86
CA VAL A 406 18.73 24.23 -4.61
C VAL A 406 20.09 23.65 -4.25
N ILE A 407 20.83 23.09 -5.21
CA ILE A 407 22.17 22.53 -4.97
C ILE A 407 23.11 23.61 -4.44
N ASN A 408 23.19 24.75 -5.13
CA ASN A 408 24.13 25.81 -4.74
C ASN A 408 23.86 26.34 -3.33
N LYS A 409 22.57 26.52 -2.99
CA LYS A 409 22.14 26.97 -1.66
C LYS A 409 22.53 26.01 -0.54
N ASN A 410 22.64 24.72 -0.82
CA ASN A 410 22.80 23.70 0.23
C ASN A 410 24.19 23.05 0.24
N ILE A 411 24.98 23.20 -0.82
CA ILE A 411 26.38 22.75 -0.83
C ILE A 411 27.25 23.74 -0.04
N PRO A 412 28.04 23.28 0.95
CA PRO A 412 28.88 24.17 1.74
C PRO A 412 29.87 24.97 0.89
N ASN A 413 30.16 26.20 1.32
CA ASN A 413 31.17 27.05 0.67
C ASN A 413 32.58 26.62 1.08
N ASP A 414 33.04 25.50 0.55
CA ASP A 414 34.33 24.88 0.86
C ASP A 414 34.98 24.34 -0.43
N LEU A 415 36.30 24.45 -0.55
CA LEU A 415 37.06 24.00 -1.72
C LEU A 415 37.02 22.48 -1.92
N LYS A 416 36.58 21.70 -0.93
CA LYS A 416 36.32 20.26 -1.11
C LYS A 416 35.12 19.97 -2.00
N TYR A 417 34.21 20.94 -2.17
CA TYR A 417 33.01 20.81 -3.02
C TYR A 417 33.00 21.76 -4.22
N ARG A 418 33.80 22.83 -4.18
CA ARG A 418 33.76 23.93 -5.15
C ARG A 418 35.15 24.23 -5.71
N SER A 419 35.20 24.63 -6.98
CA SER A 419 36.45 25.10 -7.59
C SER A 419 36.94 26.44 -7.05
N ARG A 420 36.05 27.24 -6.45
CA ARG A 420 36.35 28.49 -5.76
C ARG A 420 35.39 28.73 -4.60
N LEU A 421 35.77 29.58 -3.67
CA LEU A 421 34.87 30.07 -2.63
C LEU A 421 33.98 31.20 -3.19
N LEU A 422 32.74 31.23 -2.72
CA LEU A 422 31.83 32.36 -2.89
C LEU A 422 32.24 33.50 -1.95
N LEU A 423 32.15 34.73 -2.44
CA LEU A 423 32.30 35.96 -1.65
C LEU A 423 31.05 36.18 -0.77
N VAL A 424 31.18 37.02 0.26
CA VAL A 424 30.08 37.32 1.20
C VAL A 424 28.83 37.83 0.48
N ASP A 425 29.01 38.70 -0.52
CA ASP A 425 27.91 39.25 -1.31
C ASP A 425 27.23 38.18 -2.18
N GLU A 426 28.00 37.25 -2.76
CA GLU A 426 27.48 36.13 -3.56
C GLU A 426 26.67 35.16 -2.68
N ILE A 427 27.13 34.88 -1.45
CA ILE A 427 26.38 34.06 -0.48
C ILE A 427 25.08 34.76 -0.10
N SER A 428 25.14 36.07 0.14
CA SER A 428 23.96 36.86 0.51
C SER A 428 22.92 36.88 -0.61
N GLU A 429 23.36 37.02 -1.86
CA GLU A 429 22.47 36.95 -3.04
C GLU A 429 21.87 35.56 -3.21
N LEU A 430 22.66 34.50 -3.04
CA LEU A 430 22.23 33.11 -3.16
C LEU A 430 21.10 32.75 -2.17
N HIS A 431 21.14 33.33 -0.97
CA HIS A 431 20.12 33.12 0.07
C HIS A 431 19.07 34.22 0.15
N SER A 432 19.09 35.20 -0.77
CA SER A 432 18.03 36.20 -0.84
C SER A 432 16.75 35.58 -1.42
N ASP A 433 15.63 35.74 -0.71
CA ASP A 433 14.30 35.37 -1.21
C ASP A 433 13.90 36.37 -2.31
N LYS A 434 14.33 36.12 -3.54
CA LYS A 434 13.80 36.78 -4.74
C LYS A 434 12.82 35.89 -5.46
#